data_AF-A0A0C9WKS3-F1
#
_entry.id   AF-A0A0C9WKS3-F1
#
_cell.length_a   1.000
_cell.length_b   1.000
_cell.length_c   1.000
_cell.angle_alpha   90.00
_cell.angle_beta   90.00
_cell.angle_gamma   90.00
#
_symmetry.space_group_name_H-M   'P 1'
#
loop_
_entity.id
_entity.type
_entity.pdbx_description
1 polymer ?
#
loop_
_entity_poly.entity_id
_entity_poly.type
_entity_poly.pdbx_seq_one_letter_code
_entity_poly.pdbx_strand_id
1 'polypeptide(L)'
;MGKRIETMHQKAEFKPSLFLLAWGITLLSLVVRPSPYRRLLFLPILSICLYIAFYTTSADIASTYAVTGVAFSLIFSSLDLTVLTEVQNELRLLGQKTSISTASLSDRFWWALRLLSSPRGIGWTHEPTTHILPHPTTPRVRFLWDQLLRTVKYIIIFDVIRVLSYSNPYFQKGGPSLTDAILLWRATVLAHVITSYAGLARVYTVYSIVSVGLGLTVPGDWPPLVGYPGDAYTVRRSWGRVWHQSMRRFLQVESDFLTYKVLGLPRRSTFTTYFKLFVAFFISGVIHHVGDYAALGHW
;
A
#
# COMPACT_ATOMS: atom_id res chain seq x y z
N MET A 1 -18.78 41.22 10.16
CA MET A 1 -17.94 40.40 9.25
C MET A 1 -17.18 39.41 10.12
N GLY A 2 -17.76 38.22 10.33
CA GLY A 2 -17.30 37.28 11.35
C GLY A 2 -15.97 36.62 10.96
N LYS A 3 -14.95 36.79 11.81
CA LYS A 3 -13.77 35.92 11.81
C LYS A 3 -14.26 34.50 12.10
N ARG A 4 -14.32 33.64 11.09
CA ARG A 4 -14.38 32.20 11.29
C ARG A 4 -13.01 31.80 11.83
N ILE A 5 -12.87 31.83 13.15
CA ILE A 5 -11.76 31.19 13.84
C ILE A 5 -12.03 29.69 13.68
N GLU A 6 -11.52 29.10 12.60
CA GLU A 6 -11.34 27.66 12.54
C GLU A 6 -10.28 27.32 13.58
N THR A 7 -10.72 27.01 14.79
CA THR A 7 -9.92 26.25 15.75
C THR A 7 -9.68 24.87 15.14
N MET A 8 -8.72 24.75 14.22
CA MET A 8 -8.12 23.46 13.93
C MET A 8 -7.61 22.95 15.28
N HIS A 9 -8.21 21.87 15.78
CA HIS A 9 -7.68 21.16 16.94
C HIS A 9 -6.19 20.92 16.68
N GLN A 10 -5.34 21.40 17.57
CA GLN A 10 -3.89 21.26 17.42
C GLN A 10 -3.60 19.75 17.40
N LYS A 11 -3.19 19.23 16.24
CA LYS A 11 -2.86 17.81 16.09
C LYS A 11 -1.67 17.48 16.99
N ALA A 12 -1.73 16.32 17.62
CA ALA A 12 -0.62 15.80 18.41
C ALA A 12 0.56 15.40 17.51
N GLU A 13 1.75 15.31 18.08
CA GLU A 13 2.88 14.73 17.37
C GLU A 13 2.66 13.22 17.17
N PHE A 14 2.98 12.74 15.96
CA PHE A 14 2.94 11.32 15.63
C PHE A 14 3.87 10.51 16.55
N LYS A 15 3.33 9.44 17.14
CA LYS A 15 4.08 8.51 17.98
C LYS A 15 4.29 7.18 17.24
N PRO A 16 5.53 6.81 16.88
CA PRO A 16 5.82 5.54 16.21
C PRO A 16 5.33 4.31 16.99
N SER A 17 5.28 4.38 18.32
CA SER A 17 4.79 3.30 19.18
C SER A 17 3.32 2.93 18.90
N LEU A 18 2.45 3.90 18.61
CA LEU A 18 1.06 3.64 18.26
C LEU A 18 0.96 2.91 16.92
N PHE A 19 1.75 3.35 15.94
CA PHE A 19 1.80 2.70 14.64
C PHE A 19 2.29 1.25 14.76
N LEU A 20 3.38 1.01 15.51
CA LEU A 20 3.88 -0.33 15.78
C LEU A 20 2.88 -1.19 16.55
N LEU A 21 2.11 -0.59 17.47
CA LEU A 21 1.06 -1.29 18.20
C LEU A 21 -0.06 -1.77 17.26
N ALA A 22 -0.51 -0.95 16.31
CA ALA A 22 -1.51 -1.34 15.32
C ALA A 22 -1.03 -2.53 14.45
N TRP A 23 0.23 -2.49 13.98
CA TRP A 23 0.85 -3.61 13.29
C TRP A 23 0.99 -4.85 14.17
N GLY A 24 1.39 -4.67 15.43
CA GLY A 24 1.54 -5.75 16.41
C GLY A 24 0.21 -6.45 16.71
N ILE A 25 -0.89 -5.71 16.85
CA ILE A 25 -2.23 -6.28 17.03
C ILE A 25 -2.68 -7.01 15.76
N THR A 26 -2.37 -6.46 14.57
CA THR A 26 -2.67 -7.13 13.29
C THR A 26 -1.92 -8.46 13.20
N LEU A 27 -0.62 -8.47 13.52
CA LEU A 27 0.19 -9.69 13.60
C LEU A 27 -0.36 -10.68 14.62
N LEU A 28 -0.71 -10.22 15.82
CA LEU A 28 -1.34 -11.06 16.84
C LEU A 28 -2.61 -11.73 16.31
N SER A 29 -3.45 -10.98 15.59
CA SER A 29 -4.68 -11.53 14.99
C SER A 29 -4.39 -12.69 14.02
N LEU A 30 -3.27 -12.63 13.29
CA LEU A 30 -2.86 -13.69 12.38
C LEU A 30 -2.22 -14.88 13.09
N VAL A 31 -1.67 -14.70 14.29
CA VAL A 31 -0.99 -15.75 15.07
C VAL A 31 -1.96 -16.55 15.92
N VAL A 32 -2.95 -15.89 16.55
CA VAL A 32 -3.94 -16.57 17.42
C VAL A 32 -4.72 -17.62 16.63
N ARG A 33 -5.13 -18.71 17.30
CA ARG A 33 -5.90 -19.77 16.62
C ARG A 33 -7.24 -19.21 16.12
N PRO A 34 -7.85 -19.83 15.08
CA PRO A 34 -9.15 -19.41 14.60
C PRO A 34 -10.15 -19.39 15.75
N SER A 35 -10.81 -18.25 15.93
CA SER A 35 -11.75 -18.00 17.02
C SER A 35 -12.72 -16.92 16.55
N PRO A 36 -14.02 -17.02 16.89
CA PRO A 36 -14.98 -15.96 16.57
C PRO A 36 -14.58 -14.62 17.20
N TYR A 37 -13.88 -14.65 18.33
CA TYR A 37 -13.43 -13.45 19.04
C TYR A 37 -12.21 -12.77 18.39
N ARG A 38 -11.51 -13.42 17.45
CA ARG A 38 -10.38 -12.83 16.71
C ARG A 38 -10.77 -11.48 16.08
N ARG A 39 -12.01 -11.38 15.59
CA ARG A 39 -12.56 -10.20 14.92
C ARG A 39 -12.58 -8.96 15.82
N LEU A 40 -12.62 -9.13 17.14
CA LEU A 40 -12.60 -8.02 18.11
C LEU A 40 -11.26 -7.27 18.11
N LEU A 41 -10.17 -7.91 17.67
CA LEU A 41 -8.86 -7.27 17.53
C LEU A 41 -8.84 -6.17 16.46
N PHE A 42 -9.83 -6.13 15.57
CA PHE A 42 -9.97 -5.07 14.58
C PHE A 42 -10.31 -3.71 15.22
N LEU A 43 -11.10 -3.68 16.30
CA LEU A 43 -11.54 -2.44 16.95
C LEU A 43 -10.38 -1.56 17.46
N PRO A 44 -9.38 -2.09 18.19
CA PRO A 44 -8.23 -1.28 18.58
C PRO A 44 -7.35 -0.88 17.39
N ILE A 45 -7.21 -1.73 16.36
CA ILE A 45 -6.48 -1.37 15.12
C ILE A 45 -7.15 -0.17 14.46
N LEU A 46 -8.46 -0.25 14.23
CA LEU A 46 -9.27 0.82 13.66
C LEU A 46 -9.13 2.12 14.46
N SER A 47 -9.27 2.04 15.78
CA SER A 47 -9.20 3.20 16.67
C SER A 47 -7.85 3.89 16.62
N ILE A 48 -6.75 3.11 16.66
CA ILE A 48 -5.39 3.65 16.58
C ILE A 48 -5.13 4.28 15.20
N CYS A 49 -5.51 3.61 14.11
CA CYS A 49 -5.30 4.14 12.76
C CYS A 49 -6.11 5.41 12.50
N LEU A 50 -7.36 5.49 12.97
CA LEU A 50 -8.17 6.71 12.89
C LEU A 50 -7.56 7.84 13.73
N TYR A 51 -7.06 7.52 14.93
CA TYR A 51 -6.35 8.50 15.75
C TYR A 51 -5.12 9.05 15.03
N ILE A 52 -4.28 8.17 14.45
CA ILE A 52 -3.11 8.58 13.68
C ILE A 52 -3.51 9.47 12.50
N ALA A 53 -4.51 9.07 11.73
CA ALA A 53 -4.91 9.78 10.52
C ALA A 53 -5.49 11.19 10.77
N PHE A 54 -6.31 11.34 11.82
CA PHE A 54 -7.06 12.58 12.03
C PHE A 54 -6.49 13.47 13.13
N TYR A 55 -5.76 12.92 14.09
CA TYR A 55 -5.33 13.63 15.29
C TYR A 55 -3.81 13.73 15.45
N THR A 56 -3.02 13.20 14.51
CA THR A 56 -1.56 13.33 14.54
C THR A 56 -0.98 14.00 13.30
N THR A 57 0.21 14.60 13.46
CA THR A 57 1.02 15.14 12.36
C THR A 57 2.48 14.69 12.52
N SER A 58 3.19 14.53 11.40
CA SER A 58 4.62 14.23 11.38
C SER A 58 5.46 15.50 11.17
N ALA A 59 6.79 15.35 11.12
CA ALA A 59 7.74 16.45 10.96
C ALA A 59 7.52 17.30 9.70
N ASP A 60 7.02 16.70 8.63
CA ASP A 60 6.74 17.39 7.37
C ASP A 60 5.47 16.86 6.68
N ILE A 61 5.01 17.58 5.65
CA ILE A 61 3.80 17.28 4.87
C ILE A 61 3.89 15.90 4.21
N ALA A 62 5.04 15.55 3.63
CA ALA A 62 5.20 14.29 2.91
C ALA A 62 5.19 13.10 3.89
N SER A 63 5.85 13.25 5.04
CA SER A 63 5.82 12.26 6.12
C SER A 63 4.41 12.11 6.71
N THR A 64 3.66 13.21 6.87
CA THR A 64 2.26 13.18 7.35
C THR A 64 1.35 12.46 6.37
N TYR A 65 1.47 12.75 5.07
CA TYR A 65 0.75 12.04 4.00
C TYR A 65 1.09 10.54 4.02
N ALA A 66 2.38 10.19 4.08
CA ALA A 66 2.82 8.80 4.03
C ALA A 66 2.35 7.98 5.25
N VAL A 67 2.57 8.48 6.47
CA VAL A 67 2.15 7.81 7.71
C VAL A 67 0.63 7.63 7.73
N THR A 68 -0.12 8.68 7.37
CA THR A 68 -1.58 8.63 7.31
C THR A 68 -2.06 7.63 6.27
N GLY A 69 -1.51 7.68 5.05
CA GLY A 69 -1.88 6.76 3.97
C GLY A 69 -1.62 5.29 4.34
N VAL A 70 -0.51 5.00 5.01
CA VAL A 70 -0.20 3.64 5.48
C VAL A 70 -1.11 3.23 6.64
N ALA A 71 -1.34 4.10 7.63
CA ALA A 71 -2.24 3.81 8.74
C ALA A 71 -3.68 3.56 8.25
N PHE A 72 -4.16 4.37 7.30
CA PHE A 72 -5.50 4.21 6.73
C PHE A 72 -5.60 2.96 5.84
N SER A 73 -4.55 2.64 5.08
CA SER A 73 -4.46 1.35 4.35
C SER A 73 -4.45 0.13 5.28
N LEU A 74 -3.87 0.26 6.48
CA LEU A 74 -3.85 -0.80 7.49
C LEU A 74 -5.25 -1.10 8.03
N ILE A 75 -6.18 -0.13 8.05
CA ILE A 75 -7.59 -0.39 8.41
C ILE A 75 -8.17 -1.43 7.45
N PHE A 76 -8.07 -1.18 6.15
CA PHE A 76 -8.61 -2.08 5.13
C PHE A 76 -7.88 -3.42 5.07
N SER A 77 -6.54 -3.39 5.16
CA SER A 77 -5.73 -4.61 5.21
C SER A 77 -6.05 -5.48 6.44
N SER A 78 -6.24 -4.87 7.61
CA SER A 78 -6.63 -5.60 8.83
C SER A 78 -8.09 -6.04 8.80
N LEU A 79 -8.99 -5.30 8.15
CA LEU A 79 -10.37 -5.75 7.95
C LEU A 79 -10.41 -7.05 7.14
N ASP A 80 -9.67 -7.13 6.02
CA ASP A 80 -9.46 -8.38 5.26
C ASP A 80 -8.92 -9.49 6.20
N LEU A 81 -7.75 -9.25 6.78
CA LEU A 81 -6.96 -10.29 7.45
C LEU A 81 -7.52 -10.75 8.79
N THR A 82 -8.21 -9.88 9.53
CA THR A 82 -8.72 -10.16 10.88
C THR A 82 -10.19 -10.58 10.85
N VAL A 83 -11.00 -9.99 9.95
CA VAL A 83 -12.46 -10.09 9.99
C VAL A 83 -13.05 -10.86 8.81
N LEU A 84 -12.71 -10.47 7.57
CA LEU A 84 -13.41 -10.95 6.38
C LEU A 84 -12.91 -12.30 5.89
N THR A 85 -11.62 -12.58 6.06
CA THR A 85 -10.97 -13.82 5.59
C THR A 85 -10.63 -14.73 6.76
N GLU A 86 -10.95 -16.03 6.67
CA GLU A 86 -10.40 -17.02 7.60
C GLU A 86 -8.97 -17.40 7.21
N VAL A 87 -8.04 -16.46 7.45
CA VAL A 87 -6.66 -16.47 6.95
C VAL A 87 -5.89 -17.77 7.14
N GLN A 88 -5.95 -18.39 8.32
CA GLN A 88 -5.20 -19.63 8.60
C GLN A 88 -5.79 -20.88 7.91
N ASN A 89 -7.03 -20.80 7.42
CA ASN A 89 -7.71 -21.89 6.75
C ASN A 89 -7.72 -21.70 5.23
N GLU A 90 -7.90 -20.46 4.79
CA GLU A 90 -8.04 -20.09 3.37
C GLU A 90 -6.70 -19.79 2.68
N LEU A 91 -5.76 -19.15 3.38
CA LEU A 91 -4.50 -18.72 2.78
C LEU A 91 -3.40 -19.75 3.04
N ARG A 92 -2.59 -20.00 2.03
CA ARG A 92 -1.49 -20.99 2.10
C ARG A 92 -0.29 -20.50 1.30
N LEU A 93 0.89 -20.83 1.79
CA LEU A 93 2.11 -20.74 1.01
C LEU A 93 2.07 -21.79 -0.12
N LEU A 94 2.77 -21.53 -1.22
CA LEU A 94 2.95 -22.55 -2.26
C LEU A 94 3.60 -23.81 -1.67
N GLY A 95 3.02 -24.97 -1.93
CA GLY A 95 3.47 -26.26 -1.39
C GLY A 95 3.01 -26.57 0.04
N GLN A 96 2.38 -25.63 0.75
CA GLN A 96 1.84 -25.89 2.08
C GLN A 96 0.60 -26.79 2.01
N LYS A 97 0.71 -28.01 2.54
CA LYS A 97 -0.37 -29.01 2.51
C LYS A 97 -1.38 -28.86 3.65
N THR A 98 -0.91 -28.56 4.85
CA THR A 98 -1.74 -28.48 6.07
C THR A 98 -2.05 -27.04 6.45
N SER A 99 -3.17 -26.83 7.17
CA SER A 99 -3.49 -25.52 7.74
C SER A 99 -2.43 -25.12 8.76
N ILE A 100 -2.07 -23.83 8.78
CA ILE A 100 -1.15 -23.29 9.79
C ILE A 100 -1.76 -23.28 11.20
N SER A 101 -3.09 -23.41 11.32
CA SER A 101 -3.81 -23.37 12.61
C SER A 101 -3.40 -24.47 13.58
N THR A 102 -2.99 -25.63 13.07
CA THR A 102 -2.53 -26.78 13.86
C THR A 102 -1.04 -26.74 14.18
N ALA A 103 -0.29 -25.79 13.60
CA ALA A 103 1.15 -25.68 13.80
C ALA A 103 1.52 -25.06 15.15
N SER A 104 2.81 -25.09 15.48
CA SER A 104 3.34 -24.48 16.70
C SER A 104 3.09 -22.96 16.72
N LEU A 105 3.23 -22.34 17.89
CA LEU A 105 3.13 -20.87 17.98
C LEU A 105 4.21 -20.18 17.12
N SER A 106 5.42 -20.73 17.12
CA SER A 106 6.56 -20.22 16.33
C SER A 106 6.27 -20.27 14.83
N ASP A 107 5.77 -21.40 14.33
CA ASP A 107 5.45 -21.55 12.91
C ASP A 107 4.35 -20.58 12.48
N ARG A 108 3.31 -20.41 13.30
CA ARG A 108 2.25 -19.42 13.07
C ARG A 108 2.79 -18.00 13.08
N PHE A 109 3.72 -17.68 13.98
CA PHE A 109 4.37 -16.36 14.04
C PHE A 109 5.12 -16.05 12.75
N TRP A 110 6.01 -16.94 12.31
CA TRP A 110 6.79 -16.72 11.08
C TRP A 110 5.92 -16.75 9.83
N TRP A 111 4.90 -17.60 9.77
CA TRP A 111 3.91 -17.62 8.70
C TRP A 111 3.13 -16.30 8.63
N ALA A 112 2.68 -15.78 9.77
CA ALA A 112 1.94 -14.52 9.87
C ALA A 112 2.81 -13.33 9.48
N LEU A 113 4.06 -13.31 9.94
CA LEU A 113 5.02 -12.27 9.56
C LEU A 113 5.28 -12.29 8.05
N ARG A 114 5.45 -13.48 7.45
CA ARG A 114 5.61 -13.62 5.99
C ARG A 114 4.39 -13.12 5.23
N LEU A 115 3.18 -13.36 5.74
CA LEU A 115 1.93 -12.88 5.13
C LEU A 115 1.86 -11.35 5.18
N LEU A 116 2.12 -10.73 6.33
CA LEU A 116 2.11 -9.26 6.47
C LEU A 116 3.18 -8.58 5.63
N SER A 117 4.35 -9.21 5.45
CA SER A 117 5.41 -8.71 4.59
C SER A 117 5.17 -8.90 3.09
N SER A 118 4.11 -9.64 2.69
CA SER A 118 3.82 -9.96 1.29
C SER A 118 2.47 -9.39 0.85
N PRO A 119 2.32 -8.05 0.75
CA PRO A 119 1.04 -7.41 0.38
C PRO A 119 0.56 -7.80 -1.03
N ARG A 120 1.45 -8.30 -1.90
CA ARG A 120 1.13 -8.82 -3.23
C ARG A 120 0.87 -10.32 -3.27
N GLY A 121 1.02 -11.03 -2.14
CA GLY A 121 0.85 -12.48 -2.06
C GLY A 121 1.92 -13.27 -2.81
N ILE A 122 3.15 -12.74 -2.96
CA ILE A 122 4.25 -13.44 -3.62
C ILE A 122 4.62 -14.69 -2.83
N GLY A 123 4.65 -15.85 -3.49
CA GLY A 123 4.90 -17.16 -2.87
C GLY A 123 3.65 -17.77 -2.20
N TRP A 124 2.47 -17.19 -2.39
CA TRP A 124 1.21 -17.68 -1.84
C TRP A 124 0.29 -18.26 -2.92
N THR A 125 -0.64 -19.12 -2.54
CA THR A 125 -1.61 -19.73 -3.46
C THR A 125 -2.53 -18.72 -4.16
N HIS A 126 -2.64 -17.51 -3.62
CA HIS A 126 -3.43 -16.41 -4.17
C HIS A 126 -2.59 -15.37 -4.93
N GLU A 127 -1.35 -15.70 -5.28
CA GLU A 127 -0.48 -14.81 -6.04
C GLU A 127 -1.12 -14.42 -7.39
N PRO A 128 -1.22 -13.12 -7.74
CA PRO A 128 -1.82 -12.68 -9.00
C PRO A 128 -0.86 -12.85 -10.20
N THR A 129 -0.74 -14.09 -10.68
CA THR A 129 0.24 -14.51 -11.71
C THR A 129 0.15 -13.77 -13.05
N THR A 130 -1.02 -13.32 -13.47
CA THR A 130 -1.23 -12.68 -14.80
C THR A 130 -0.67 -11.25 -14.91
N HIS A 131 -0.21 -10.69 -13.80
CA HIS A 131 0.09 -9.26 -13.66
C HIS A 131 1.42 -8.98 -12.98
N ILE A 132 2.10 -10.02 -12.51
CA ILE A 132 3.40 -9.92 -11.86
C ILE A 132 4.51 -10.19 -12.88
N LEU A 133 5.56 -9.38 -12.82
CA LEU A 133 6.76 -9.58 -13.63
C LEU A 133 7.51 -10.85 -13.18
N PRO A 134 8.31 -11.49 -14.06
CA PRO A 134 9.00 -12.72 -13.73
C PRO A 134 9.83 -12.64 -12.43
N HIS A 135 9.81 -13.73 -11.68
CA HIS A 135 10.56 -13.86 -10.43
C HIS A 135 12.06 -13.85 -10.71
N PRO A 136 12.88 -13.16 -9.90
CA PRO A 136 14.33 -13.22 -10.02
C PRO A 136 14.84 -14.63 -9.75
N THR A 137 15.60 -15.17 -10.69
CA THR A 137 16.28 -16.48 -10.58
C THR A 137 17.79 -16.33 -10.33
N THR A 138 18.25 -15.09 -10.10
CA THR A 138 19.67 -14.79 -9.92
C THR A 138 20.19 -15.26 -8.55
N PRO A 139 21.47 -15.65 -8.45
CA PRO A 139 22.10 -15.97 -7.17
C PRO A 139 22.04 -14.78 -6.21
N ARG A 140 22.00 -15.07 -4.89
CA ARG A 140 21.84 -14.06 -3.83
C ARG A 140 22.75 -12.85 -3.96
N VAL A 141 24.06 -13.05 -4.15
CA VAL A 141 25.04 -11.95 -4.25
C VAL A 141 24.75 -11.06 -5.46
N ARG A 142 24.46 -11.67 -6.61
CA ARG A 142 24.11 -10.94 -7.83
C ARG A 142 22.80 -10.16 -7.66
N PHE A 143 21.78 -10.80 -7.07
CA PHE A 143 20.52 -10.13 -6.76
C PHE A 143 20.73 -8.89 -5.89
N LEU A 144 21.51 -8.99 -4.82
CA LEU A 144 21.78 -7.86 -3.93
C LEU A 144 22.48 -6.70 -4.67
N TRP A 145 23.44 -7.01 -5.53
CA TRP A 145 24.08 -6.00 -6.40
C TRP A 145 23.08 -5.37 -7.38
N ASP A 146 22.26 -6.17 -8.05
CA ASP A 146 21.23 -5.68 -8.98
C ASP A 146 20.24 -4.75 -8.26
N GLN A 147 19.82 -5.10 -7.04
CA GLN A 147 18.92 -4.26 -6.23
C GLN A 147 19.60 -2.97 -5.76
N LEU A 148 20.88 -3.02 -5.42
CA LEU A 148 21.64 -1.82 -5.05
C LEU A 148 21.72 -0.85 -6.24
N LEU A 149 22.09 -1.33 -7.42
CA LEU A 149 22.14 -0.51 -8.64
C LEU A 149 20.76 0.06 -9.00
N ARG A 150 19.69 -0.73 -8.83
CA ARG A 150 18.31 -0.25 -9.01
C ARG A 150 17.94 0.82 -8.00
N THR A 151 18.35 0.68 -6.74
CA THR A 151 18.12 1.67 -5.69
C THR A 151 18.78 2.99 -6.05
N VAL A 152 20.07 2.97 -6.43
CA VAL A 152 20.81 4.16 -6.87
C VAL A 152 20.13 4.81 -8.07
N LYS A 153 19.74 4.02 -9.08
CA LYS A 153 19.00 4.52 -10.25
C LYS A 153 17.71 5.24 -9.84
N TYR A 154 16.91 4.65 -8.95
CA TYR A 154 15.65 5.26 -8.52
C TYR A 154 15.86 6.49 -7.63
N ILE A 155 16.94 6.57 -6.86
CA ILE A 155 17.33 7.79 -6.13
C ILE A 155 17.62 8.92 -7.13
N ILE A 156 18.46 8.67 -8.13
CA ILE A 156 18.81 9.68 -9.15
C ILE A 156 17.56 10.15 -9.88
N ILE A 157 16.70 9.23 -10.34
CA ILE A 157 15.43 9.59 -11.00
C ILE A 157 14.56 10.42 -10.05
N PHE A 158 14.40 9.99 -8.80
CA PHE A 158 13.57 10.70 -7.82
C PHE A 158 14.05 12.13 -7.60
N ASP A 159 15.35 12.33 -7.40
CA ASP A 159 15.93 13.64 -7.09
C ASP A 159 15.88 14.58 -8.31
N VAL A 160 16.26 14.10 -9.50
CA VAL A 160 16.21 14.90 -10.74
C VAL A 160 14.78 15.37 -11.04
N ILE A 161 13.80 14.46 -10.95
CA ILE A 161 12.40 14.79 -11.23
C ILE A 161 11.79 15.70 -10.16
N ARG A 162 12.23 15.55 -8.91
CA ARG A 162 11.83 16.44 -7.82
C ARG A 162 12.39 17.85 -7.99
N VAL A 163 13.64 18.00 -8.47
CA VAL A 163 14.18 19.30 -8.87
C VAL A 163 13.33 19.94 -9.96
N LEU A 164 12.95 19.20 -11.01
CA LEU A 164 12.05 19.73 -12.05
C LEU A 164 10.70 20.20 -11.48
N SER A 165 10.16 19.46 -10.52
CA SER A 165 8.90 19.81 -9.86
C SER A 165 9.04 21.09 -9.02
N TYR A 166 10.13 21.26 -8.30
CA TYR A 166 10.41 22.47 -7.52
C TYR A 166 10.79 23.67 -8.38
N SER A 167 11.40 23.45 -9.53
CA SER A 167 11.71 24.51 -10.49
C SER A 167 10.46 24.98 -11.25
N ASN A 168 9.32 24.28 -11.14
CA ASN A 168 8.08 24.73 -11.76
C ASN A 168 7.44 25.84 -10.89
N PRO A 169 7.33 27.08 -11.41
CA PRO A 169 6.75 28.20 -10.67
C PRO A 169 5.25 28.02 -10.37
N TYR A 170 4.53 27.27 -11.22
CA TYR A 170 3.10 26.99 -11.07
C TYR A 170 2.79 25.99 -9.95
N PHE A 171 3.80 25.26 -9.45
CA PHE A 171 3.65 24.36 -8.30
C PHE A 171 4.04 25.02 -6.96
N GLN A 172 4.56 26.26 -7.00
CA GLN A 172 4.94 26.98 -5.80
C GLN A 172 3.72 27.57 -5.10
N LYS A 173 3.78 27.64 -3.77
CA LYS A 173 2.74 28.31 -2.98
C LYS A 173 2.68 29.80 -3.36
N GLY A 174 1.52 30.26 -3.80
CA GLY A 174 1.34 31.62 -4.32
C GLY A 174 1.82 31.83 -5.76
N GLY A 175 2.16 30.75 -6.47
CA GLY A 175 2.49 30.79 -7.89
C GLY A 175 1.27 31.05 -8.80
N PRO A 176 1.51 31.32 -10.09
CA PRO A 176 0.45 31.53 -11.08
C PRO A 176 -0.38 30.26 -11.32
N SER A 177 -1.59 30.43 -11.87
CA SER A 177 -2.46 29.29 -12.18
C SER A 177 -1.86 28.41 -13.26
N LEU A 178 -1.96 27.08 -13.09
CA LEU A 178 -1.52 26.11 -14.09
C LEU A 178 -2.31 26.25 -15.41
N THR A 179 -3.50 26.86 -15.38
CA THR A 179 -4.28 27.22 -16.58
C THR A 179 -3.55 28.24 -17.46
N ASP A 180 -2.66 29.04 -16.90
CA ASP A 180 -1.93 30.07 -17.62
C ASP A 180 -0.59 29.54 -18.15
N ALA A 181 -0.22 28.33 -17.70
CA ALA A 181 1.02 27.68 -18.06
C ALA A 181 1.01 27.18 -19.51
N ILE A 182 2.12 27.37 -20.23
CA ILE A 182 2.35 26.70 -21.51
C ILE A 182 2.40 25.18 -21.35
N LEU A 183 2.19 24.44 -22.44
CA LEU A 183 2.09 22.98 -22.44
C LEU A 183 3.27 22.29 -21.74
N LEU A 184 4.49 22.80 -21.91
CA LEU A 184 5.69 22.26 -21.26
C LEU A 184 5.56 22.24 -19.73
N TRP A 185 5.13 23.35 -19.13
CA TRP A 185 4.94 23.47 -17.68
C TRP A 185 3.74 22.65 -17.19
N ARG A 186 2.70 22.49 -18.00
CA ARG A 186 1.58 21.59 -17.65
C ARG A 186 2.03 20.13 -17.66
N ALA A 187 2.88 19.74 -18.61
CA ALA A 187 3.37 18.37 -18.76
C ALA A 187 4.22 17.91 -17.55
N THR A 188 4.81 18.84 -16.78
CA THR A 188 5.54 18.46 -15.56
C THR A 188 4.62 17.90 -14.47
N VAL A 189 3.29 17.91 -14.61
CA VAL A 189 2.41 17.11 -13.73
C VAL A 189 2.78 15.62 -13.77
N LEU A 190 3.32 15.15 -14.90
CA LEU A 190 3.84 13.79 -15.03
C LEU A 190 5.06 13.54 -14.13
N ALA A 191 5.78 14.60 -13.72
CA ALA A 191 6.86 14.49 -12.75
C ALA A 191 6.37 13.88 -11.44
N HIS A 192 5.17 14.24 -10.97
CA HIS A 192 4.59 13.66 -9.77
C HIS A 192 4.38 12.14 -9.89
N VAL A 193 3.91 11.68 -11.06
CA VAL A 193 3.73 10.23 -11.34
C VAL A 193 5.08 9.51 -11.31
N ILE A 194 6.11 10.09 -11.93
CA ILE A 194 7.46 9.53 -11.98
C ILE A 194 8.11 9.52 -10.59
N THR A 195 7.96 10.59 -9.81
CA THR A 195 8.45 10.68 -8.43
C THR A 195 7.80 9.61 -7.55
N SER A 196 6.47 9.42 -7.66
CA SER A 196 5.75 8.37 -6.94
C SER A 196 6.21 6.98 -7.36
N TYR A 197 6.36 6.74 -8.66
CA TYR A 197 6.88 5.48 -9.21
C TYR A 197 8.29 5.16 -8.68
N ALA A 198 9.21 6.12 -8.78
CA ALA A 198 10.60 5.96 -8.33
C ALA A 198 10.70 5.83 -6.81
N GLY A 199 9.87 6.57 -6.06
CA GLY A 199 9.80 6.51 -4.60
C GLY A 199 9.38 5.14 -4.10
N LEU A 200 8.29 4.58 -4.65
CA LEU A 200 7.83 3.23 -4.33
C LEU A 200 8.87 2.18 -4.71
N ALA A 201 9.43 2.27 -5.92
CA ALA A 201 10.41 1.33 -6.40
C ALA A 201 11.68 1.34 -5.54
N ARG A 202 12.17 2.52 -5.13
CA ARG A 202 13.30 2.69 -4.22
C ARG A 202 13.08 2.05 -2.86
N VAL A 203 11.93 2.31 -2.22
CA VAL A 203 11.62 1.72 -0.90
C VAL A 203 11.58 0.19 -1.02
N TYR A 204 10.98 -0.32 -2.10
CA TYR A 204 10.90 -1.75 -2.35
C TYR A 204 12.26 -2.41 -2.57
N THR A 205 13.16 -1.78 -3.35
CA THR A 205 14.49 -2.33 -3.58
C THR A 205 15.32 -2.34 -2.30
N VAL A 206 15.27 -1.28 -1.49
CA VAL A 206 15.91 -1.24 -0.17
C VAL A 206 15.36 -2.35 0.74
N TYR A 207 14.04 -2.51 0.78
CA TYR A 207 13.42 -3.56 1.58
C TYR A 207 13.88 -4.95 1.14
N SER A 208 13.96 -5.20 -0.17
CA SER A 208 14.47 -6.46 -0.72
C SER A 208 15.93 -6.75 -0.36
N ILE A 209 16.79 -5.72 -0.33
CA ILE A 209 18.20 -5.85 0.06
C ILE A 209 18.29 -6.28 1.52
N VAL A 210 17.55 -5.62 2.41
CA VAL A 210 17.55 -5.94 3.84
C VAL A 210 17.01 -7.36 4.06
N SER A 211 15.86 -7.69 3.48
CA SER A 211 15.22 -9.00 3.70
C SER A 211 16.03 -10.18 3.12
N VAL A 212 16.60 -10.05 1.92
CA VAL A 212 17.46 -11.09 1.33
C VAL A 212 18.85 -11.09 1.96
N GLY A 213 19.37 -9.93 2.36
CA GLY A 213 20.64 -9.75 3.07
C GLY A 213 20.64 -10.41 4.44
N LEU A 214 19.51 -10.35 5.17
CA LEU A 214 19.32 -11.03 6.45
C LEU A 214 18.90 -12.50 6.32
N GLY A 215 18.65 -13.00 5.10
CA GLY A 215 18.21 -14.38 4.88
C GLY A 215 16.75 -14.65 5.26
N LEU A 216 15.93 -13.60 5.42
CA LEU A 216 14.50 -13.72 5.74
C LEU A 216 13.67 -14.16 4.52
N THR A 217 14.17 -13.91 3.31
CA THR A 217 13.51 -14.20 2.03
C THR A 217 14.56 -14.57 0.98
N VAL A 218 14.11 -15.15 -0.13
CA VAL A 218 14.99 -15.48 -1.27
C VAL A 218 14.78 -14.49 -2.43
N PRO A 219 15.75 -14.32 -3.36
CA PRO A 219 15.59 -13.45 -4.53
C PRO A 219 14.27 -13.62 -5.29
N GLY A 220 13.79 -14.86 -5.43
CA GLY A 220 12.53 -15.18 -6.10
C GLY A 220 11.27 -14.59 -5.43
N ASP A 221 11.33 -14.22 -4.14
CA ASP A 221 10.22 -13.56 -3.44
C ASP A 221 10.06 -12.08 -3.85
N TRP A 222 10.98 -11.53 -4.67
CA TRP A 222 11.05 -10.10 -4.99
C TRP A 222 10.96 -9.80 -6.49
N PRO A 223 9.88 -10.22 -7.19
CA PRO A 223 9.61 -9.70 -8.53
C PRO A 223 9.51 -8.17 -8.48
N PRO A 224 9.87 -7.44 -9.55
CA PRO A 224 9.81 -5.98 -9.55
C PRO A 224 8.44 -5.46 -9.07
N LEU A 225 8.44 -4.41 -8.23
CA LEU A 225 7.21 -3.84 -7.69
C LEU A 225 6.37 -3.19 -8.79
N VAL A 226 7.05 -2.47 -9.68
CA VAL A 226 6.46 -1.67 -10.75
C VAL A 226 6.87 -2.23 -12.11
N GLY A 227 5.95 -2.21 -13.06
CA GLY A 227 6.11 -2.74 -14.41
C GLY A 227 6.73 -1.74 -15.39
N TYR A 228 6.87 -2.13 -16.65
CA TYR A 228 7.47 -1.27 -17.67
C TYR A 228 6.57 -0.07 -18.01
N PRO A 229 7.04 1.18 -17.92
CA PRO A 229 6.21 2.36 -18.23
C PRO A 229 5.61 2.35 -19.64
N GLY A 230 6.31 1.74 -20.61
CA GLY A 230 5.81 1.57 -21.99
C GLY A 230 4.53 0.73 -22.11
N ASP A 231 4.21 -0.09 -21.09
CA ASP A 231 2.95 -0.86 -21.06
C ASP A 231 1.74 -0.02 -20.61
N ALA A 232 1.94 1.22 -20.15
CA ALA A 232 0.90 2.09 -19.58
C ALA A 232 0.01 2.80 -20.64
N TYR A 233 -0.19 2.19 -21.81
CA TYR A 233 -0.96 2.79 -22.93
C TYR A 233 -2.48 2.60 -22.83
N THR A 234 -2.98 1.97 -21.76
CA THR A 234 -4.41 1.92 -21.41
C THR A 234 -4.56 1.99 -19.90
N VAL A 235 -5.65 2.58 -19.40
CA VAL A 235 -5.94 2.66 -17.94
C VAL A 235 -5.85 1.29 -17.27
N ARG A 236 -6.41 0.26 -17.92
CA ARG A 236 -6.35 -1.13 -17.42
C ARG A 236 -4.93 -1.65 -17.28
N ARG A 237 -4.04 -1.38 -18.24
CA ARG A 237 -2.63 -1.82 -18.16
C ARG A 237 -1.84 -1.01 -17.13
N SER A 238 -2.11 0.29 -17.01
CA SER A 238 -1.46 1.15 -16.01
C SER A 238 -1.66 0.60 -14.59
N TRP A 239 -2.90 0.36 -14.18
CA TRP A 239 -3.21 -0.19 -12.85
C TRP A 239 -3.03 -1.72 -12.75
N GLY A 240 -3.11 -2.41 -13.88
CA GLY A 240 -3.05 -3.87 -13.96
C GLY A 240 -1.63 -4.43 -13.96
N ARG A 241 -0.69 -3.76 -14.64
CA ARG A 241 0.65 -4.29 -14.96
C ARG A 241 1.79 -3.36 -14.51
N VAL A 242 1.57 -2.04 -14.51
CA VAL A 242 2.65 -1.06 -14.29
C VAL A 242 2.70 -0.59 -12.85
N TRP A 243 1.55 -0.24 -12.26
CA TRP A 243 1.47 0.28 -10.89
C TRP A 243 1.61 -0.82 -9.84
N HIS A 244 2.09 -0.49 -8.64
CA HIS A 244 2.66 -1.41 -7.64
C HIS A 244 1.83 -2.62 -7.17
N GLN A 245 0.53 -2.68 -7.43
CA GLN A 245 -0.40 -3.75 -7.02
C GLN A 245 -0.48 -4.09 -5.51
N SER A 246 0.28 -3.45 -4.62
CA SER A 246 0.32 -3.75 -3.18
C SER A 246 -1.03 -3.63 -2.46
N MET A 247 -1.97 -2.85 -3.02
CA MET A 247 -3.31 -2.68 -2.45
C MET A 247 -4.34 -3.66 -3.02
N ARG A 248 -3.96 -4.44 -4.04
CA ARG A 248 -4.92 -5.22 -4.84
C ARG A 248 -5.71 -6.20 -4.00
N ARG A 249 -5.08 -6.89 -3.06
CA ARG A 249 -5.72 -7.95 -2.27
C ARG A 249 -6.86 -7.40 -1.43
N PHE A 250 -6.59 -6.49 -0.50
CA PHE A 250 -7.61 -5.99 0.41
C PHE A 250 -8.72 -5.25 -0.34
N LEU A 251 -8.38 -4.47 -1.38
CA LEU A 251 -9.38 -3.80 -2.21
C LEU A 251 -10.30 -4.80 -2.92
N GLN A 252 -9.76 -5.93 -3.38
CA GLN A 252 -10.57 -7.00 -3.99
C GLN A 252 -11.47 -7.67 -2.96
N VAL A 253 -10.94 -8.08 -1.81
CA VAL A 253 -11.70 -8.74 -0.73
C VAL A 253 -12.87 -7.87 -0.27
N GLU A 254 -12.64 -6.57 -0.07
CA GLU A 254 -13.66 -5.64 0.37
C GLU A 254 -14.70 -5.37 -0.71
N SER A 255 -14.27 -5.19 -1.96
CA SER A 255 -15.18 -5.07 -3.09
C SER A 255 -16.06 -6.31 -3.24
N ASP A 256 -15.50 -7.50 -3.02
CA ASP A 256 -16.22 -8.78 -3.08
C ASP A 256 -17.20 -8.93 -1.92
N PHE A 257 -16.79 -8.55 -0.71
CA PHE A 257 -17.67 -8.56 0.46
C PHE A 257 -18.87 -7.65 0.26
N LEU A 258 -18.66 -6.38 -0.12
CA LEU A 258 -19.75 -5.44 -0.36
C LEU A 258 -20.66 -5.93 -1.50
N THR A 259 -20.08 -6.35 -2.61
CA THR A 259 -20.82 -6.79 -3.81
C THR A 259 -21.67 -8.03 -3.53
N TYR A 260 -21.08 -9.07 -2.93
CA TYR A 260 -21.73 -10.39 -2.85
C TYR A 260 -22.41 -10.66 -1.52
N LYS A 261 -21.89 -10.13 -0.41
CA LYS A 261 -22.42 -10.42 0.93
C LYS A 261 -23.39 -9.35 1.41
N VAL A 262 -23.12 -8.09 1.12
CA VAL A 262 -23.98 -6.97 1.54
C VAL A 262 -25.08 -6.69 0.51
N LEU A 263 -24.71 -6.57 -0.77
CA LEU A 263 -25.67 -6.18 -1.83
C LEU A 263 -26.28 -7.37 -2.59
N GLY A 264 -25.72 -8.58 -2.45
CA GLY A 264 -26.25 -9.79 -3.10
C GLY A 264 -26.22 -9.76 -4.64
N LEU A 265 -25.29 -9.01 -5.25
CA LEU A 265 -25.23 -8.86 -6.71
C LEU A 265 -24.84 -10.19 -7.40
N PRO A 266 -25.35 -10.46 -8.62
CA PRO A 266 -25.07 -11.70 -9.34
C PRO A 266 -23.60 -11.78 -9.78
N ARG A 267 -22.96 -12.93 -9.58
CA ARG A 267 -21.52 -13.14 -9.87
C ARG A 267 -21.12 -13.00 -11.34
N ARG A 268 -22.04 -13.23 -12.27
CA ARG A 268 -21.77 -13.28 -13.71
C ARG A 268 -22.49 -12.15 -14.45
N SER A 269 -22.16 -10.92 -14.09
CA SER A 269 -22.68 -9.73 -14.75
C SER A 269 -21.57 -8.70 -15.00
N THR A 270 -21.64 -8.04 -16.15
CA THR A 270 -20.78 -6.92 -16.52
C THR A 270 -20.92 -5.79 -15.50
N PHE A 271 -22.15 -5.49 -15.05
CA PHE A 271 -22.42 -4.50 -14.02
C PHE A 271 -21.66 -4.82 -12.73
N THR A 272 -21.77 -6.05 -12.23
CA THR A 272 -21.06 -6.52 -11.03
C THR A 272 -19.54 -6.36 -11.16
N THR A 273 -18.99 -6.64 -12.35
CA THR A 273 -17.54 -6.50 -12.60
C THR A 273 -17.10 -5.04 -12.49
N TYR A 274 -17.81 -4.12 -13.12
CA TYR A 274 -17.49 -2.69 -13.05
C TYR A 274 -17.80 -2.08 -11.68
N PHE A 275 -18.85 -2.55 -10.99
CA PHE A 275 -19.17 -2.13 -9.64
C PHE A 275 -18.03 -2.48 -8.67
N LYS A 276 -17.51 -3.71 -8.73
CA LYS A 276 -16.34 -4.10 -7.94
C LYS A 276 -15.13 -3.21 -8.21
N LEU A 277 -14.84 -2.93 -9.48
CA LEU A 277 -13.75 -2.04 -9.86
C LEU A 277 -13.96 -0.63 -9.28
N PHE A 278 -15.17 -0.08 -9.41
CA PHE A 278 -15.53 1.21 -8.84
C PHE A 278 -15.30 1.23 -7.33
N VAL A 279 -15.79 0.23 -6.58
CA VAL A 279 -15.59 0.15 -5.13
C VAL A 279 -14.10 0.09 -4.77
N ALA A 280 -13.32 -0.74 -5.46
CA ALA A 280 -11.87 -0.84 -5.23
C ALA A 280 -11.16 0.51 -5.47
N PHE A 281 -11.47 1.21 -6.57
CA PHE A 281 -10.90 2.54 -6.84
C PHE A 281 -11.42 3.61 -5.88
N PHE A 282 -12.67 3.53 -5.44
CA PHE A 282 -13.24 4.45 -4.46
C PHE A 282 -12.52 4.33 -3.12
N ILE A 283 -12.35 3.12 -2.59
CA ILE A 283 -11.61 2.88 -1.34
C ILE A 283 -10.16 3.36 -1.47
N SER A 284 -9.49 3.06 -2.59
CA SER A 284 -8.15 3.59 -2.89
C SER A 284 -8.12 5.13 -2.88
N GLY A 285 -9.12 5.77 -3.50
CA GLY A 285 -9.26 7.23 -3.53
C GLY A 285 -9.44 7.82 -2.14
N VAL A 286 -10.26 7.19 -1.29
CA VAL A 286 -10.45 7.63 0.11
C VAL A 286 -9.13 7.55 0.88
N ILE A 287 -8.34 6.48 0.72
CA ILE A 287 -7.02 6.36 1.37
C ILE A 287 -6.12 7.54 1.01
N HIS A 288 -6.04 7.90 -0.27
CA HIS A 288 -5.23 9.04 -0.73
C HIS A 288 -5.79 10.38 -0.25
N HIS A 289 -7.11 10.56 -0.34
CA HIS A 289 -7.78 11.78 0.11
C HIS A 289 -7.57 12.05 1.60
N VAL A 290 -7.66 11.03 2.45
CA VAL A 290 -7.39 11.17 3.89
C VAL A 290 -5.91 11.55 4.13
N GLY A 291 -4.99 11.00 3.35
CA GLY A 291 -3.58 11.41 3.37
C GLY A 291 -3.40 12.89 3.02
N ASP A 292 -4.03 13.36 1.95
CA ASP A 292 -3.97 14.76 1.51
C ASP A 292 -4.58 15.70 2.56
N TYR A 293 -5.77 15.36 3.05
CA TYR A 293 -6.43 16.12 4.11
C TYR A 293 -5.58 16.19 5.38
N ALA A 294 -4.96 15.07 5.77
CA ALA A 294 -4.12 15.06 6.96
C ALA A 294 -2.89 15.96 6.81
N ALA A 295 -2.30 16.01 5.61
CA ALA A 295 -1.10 16.73 5.30
C ALA A 295 -1.33 18.24 5.02
N LEU A 296 -2.47 18.61 4.43
CA LEU A 296 -2.78 19.99 4.04
C LEU A 296 -3.74 20.69 5.01
N GLY A 297 -4.60 19.95 5.72
CA GLY A 297 -5.56 20.48 6.68
C GLY A 297 -6.80 21.15 6.07
N HIS A 298 -6.94 21.15 4.75
CA HIS A 298 -8.06 21.72 4.00
C HIS A 298 -8.22 20.99 2.66
N TRP A 299 -9.31 21.32 1.94
CA TRP A 299 -9.66 20.84 0.61
C TRP A 299 -9.54 21.96 -0.42
#